data_AF-A0A098B3Q7-F1
#
_entry.id   AF-A0A098B3Q7-F1
#
_cell.length_a   1.000
_cell.length_b   1.000
_cell.length_c   1.000
_cell.angle_alpha   90.00
_cell.angle_beta   90.00
_cell.angle_gamma   90.00
#
_symmetry.space_group_name_H-M   'P 1'
#
loop_
_entity.id
_entity.type
_entity.pdbx_description
1 polymer ?
#
loop_
_entity_poly.entity_id
_entity_poly.type
_entity_poly.pdbx_seq_one_letter_code
_entity_poly.pdbx_strand_id
1 'polypeptide(L)'
;MDRLEHTMMFKSQGGDVSPQEILQQVYVALEEKGYDPINQLVGYLMSGDPVYITSHNQARSLIRKLERYELLEELVRSYLQKE
;
A
#
# COMPACT_ATOMS: atom_id res chain seq x y z
N MET A 1 0.76 12.87 -35.95
CA MET A 1 -0.04 12.03 -35.03
C MET A 1 0.90 11.62 -33.91
N ASP A 2 0.46 11.81 -32.67
CA ASP A 2 0.84 11.14 -31.42
C ASP A 2 0.62 12.12 -30.27
N ARG A 3 -0.66 12.23 -29.88
CA ARG A 3 -1.09 12.98 -28.70
C ARG A 3 -1.11 11.94 -27.59
N LEU A 4 -0.02 11.84 -26.83
CA LEU A 4 0.06 10.97 -25.66
C LEU A 4 -1.04 11.39 -24.68
N GLU A 5 -2.11 10.60 -24.61
CA GLU A 5 -3.16 10.76 -23.63
C GLU A 5 -2.63 10.31 -22.27
N HIS A 6 -1.98 11.23 -21.55
CA HIS A 6 -1.63 11.02 -20.16
C HIS A 6 -2.92 10.98 -19.34
N THR A 7 -3.40 9.77 -19.03
CA THR A 7 -4.44 9.56 -18.04
C THR A 7 -3.90 9.98 -16.68
N MET A 8 -4.15 11.23 -16.29
CA MET A 8 -3.89 11.67 -14.92
C MET A 8 -5.02 11.16 -14.04
N MET A 9 -4.67 10.28 -13.10
CA MET A 9 -5.62 9.78 -12.13
C MET A 9 -6.10 10.92 -11.23
N PHE A 10 -7.42 11.04 -11.11
CA PHE A 10 -8.07 12.01 -10.26
C PHE A 10 -7.82 11.64 -8.79
N LYS A 11 -7.02 12.45 -8.07
CA LYS A 11 -6.88 12.30 -6.62
C LYS A 11 -8.19 12.68 -5.94
N SER A 12 -8.86 11.70 -5.34
CA SER A 12 -10.03 11.93 -4.49
C SER A 12 -9.65 12.86 -3.34
N GLN A 13 -10.35 13.99 -3.19
CA GLN A 13 -10.15 14.92 -2.08
C GLN A 13 -11.00 14.51 -0.87
N GLY A 14 -10.66 13.38 -0.25
CA GLY A 14 -11.46 12.76 0.81
C GLY A 14 -10.70 12.42 2.08
N GLY A 15 -9.92 13.34 2.66
CA GLY A 15 -9.27 13.12 3.97
C GLY A 15 -8.52 11.78 4.07
N ASP A 16 -7.93 11.36 2.95
CA ASP A 16 -7.44 10.00 2.74
C ASP A 16 -6.15 9.77 3.52
N VAL A 17 -6.17 8.76 4.39
CA VAL A 17 -4.99 8.24 5.08
C VAL A 17 -3.95 7.85 4.02
N SER A 18 -2.73 8.35 4.14
CA SER A 18 -1.71 8.16 3.11
C SER A 18 -1.33 6.67 2.95
N PRO A 19 -0.87 6.25 1.77
CA PRO A 19 -0.32 4.90 1.57
C PRO A 19 0.77 4.54 2.57
N GLN A 20 1.61 5.52 2.95
CA GLN A 20 2.62 5.38 3.99
C GLN A 20 2.01 5.02 5.36
N GLU A 21 1.00 5.75 5.81
CA GLU A 21 0.32 5.48 7.08
C GLU A 21 -0.38 4.12 7.09
N ILE A 22 -0.99 3.73 5.97
CA ILE A 22 -1.63 2.41 5.83
C ILE A 22 -0.57 1.30 5.90
N LEU A 23 0.56 1.43 5.19
CA LEU A 23 1.67 0.47 5.24
C LEU A 23 2.21 0.33 6.67
N GLN A 24 2.35 1.44 7.40
CA GLN A 24 2.80 1.42 8.79
C GLN A 24 1.81 0.74 9.74
N GLN A 25 0.51 1.00 9.58
CA GLN A 25 -0.52 0.33 10.39
C GLN A 25 -0.58 -1.17 10.12
N VAL A 26 -0.43 -1.58 8.85
CA VAL A 26 -0.38 -2.99 8.47
C VAL A 26 0.87 -3.67 9.03
N TYR A 27 2.03 -2.99 8.99
CA TYR A 27 3.28 -3.48 9.56
C TYR A 27 3.11 -3.80 11.05
N VAL A 28 2.61 -2.84 11.84
CA VAL A 28 2.37 -3.03 13.27
C VAL A 28 1.38 -4.17 13.53
N ALA A 29 0.27 -4.23 12.80
CA ALA A 29 -0.72 -5.29 12.97
C ALA A 29 -0.17 -6.69 12.67
N LEU A 30 0.78 -6.81 11.72
CA LEU A 30 1.47 -8.05 11.41
C LEU A 30 2.44 -8.45 12.54
N GLU A 31 3.22 -7.50 13.07
CA GLU A 31 4.12 -7.73 14.20
C GLU A 31 3.36 -8.19 15.46
N GLU A 32 2.26 -7.52 15.80
CA GLU A 32 1.43 -7.86 16.97
C GLU A 32 0.82 -9.27 16.89
N LYS A 33 0.68 -9.80 15.66
CA LYS A 33 0.23 -11.18 15.43
C LYS A 33 1.36 -12.19 15.25
N GLY A 34 2.61 -11.75 15.34
CA GLY A 34 3.78 -12.62 15.21
C GLY A 34 4.04 -13.09 13.79
N TYR A 35 3.54 -12.38 12.77
CA TYR A 35 3.92 -12.60 11.39
C TYR A 35 5.21 -11.84 11.06
N ASP A 36 5.94 -12.28 10.04
CA ASP A 36 7.01 -11.49 9.43
C ASP A 36 6.38 -10.40 8.54
N PRO A 37 6.41 -9.12 8.95
CA PRO A 37 5.68 -8.09 8.24
C PRO A 37 6.22 -7.83 6.84
N ILE A 38 7.54 -7.93 6.66
CA ILE A 38 8.20 -7.67 5.37
C ILE A 38 7.82 -8.75 4.37
N ASN A 39 7.94 -10.02 4.74
CA ASN A 39 7.58 -11.13 3.86
C ASN A 39 6.09 -11.11 3.49
N GLN A 40 5.21 -10.77 4.43
CA GLN A 40 3.78 -10.67 4.18
C GLN A 40 3.42 -9.49 3.27
N LEU A 41 4.01 -8.31 3.50
CA LEU A 41 3.80 -7.15 2.64
C LEU A 41 4.32 -7.40 1.22
N VAL A 42 5.51 -8.00 1.07
CA VAL A 42 6.04 -8.39 -0.25
C VAL A 42 5.12 -9.41 -0.94
N GLY A 43 4.64 -10.43 -0.21
CA GLY A 43 3.66 -11.39 -0.72
C GLY A 43 2.38 -10.73 -1.23
N TYR A 44 1.82 -9.80 -0.45
CA TYR A 44 0.65 -9.01 -0.84
C TYR A 44 0.91 -8.12 -2.06
N LEU A 45 2.04 -7.41 -2.11
CA LEU A 45 2.34 -6.51 -3.23
C LEU A 45 2.50 -7.28 -4.54
N MET A 46 3.17 -8.44 -4.53
CA MET A 46 3.35 -9.27 -5.72
C MET A 46 2.06 -9.96 -6.18
N SER A 47 1.31 -10.57 -5.24
CA SER A 47 0.14 -11.40 -5.59
C SER A 47 -1.18 -10.61 -5.64
N GLY A 48 -1.31 -9.60 -4.79
CA GLY A 48 -2.57 -8.92 -4.47
C GLY A 48 -3.53 -9.73 -3.61
N ASP A 49 -3.10 -10.89 -3.09
CA ASP A 49 -3.96 -11.74 -2.28
C ASP A 49 -4.02 -11.22 -0.83
N PRO A 50 -5.20 -10.82 -0.32
CA PRO A 50 -5.35 -10.32 1.04
C PRO A 50 -5.09 -11.37 2.13
N VAL A 51 -4.90 -12.66 1.80
CA VAL A 51 -4.49 -13.71 2.74
C VAL A 51 -3.19 -13.37 3.47
N TYR A 52 -2.28 -12.66 2.81
CA TYR A 52 -1.01 -12.22 3.38
C TYR A 52 -1.19 -11.18 4.50
N ILE A 53 -2.32 -10.47 4.54
CA ILE A 53 -2.55 -9.40 5.52
C ILE A 53 -3.50 -9.89 6.60
N THR A 54 -3.15 -9.68 7.87
CA THR A 54 -4.02 -10.02 9.00
C THR A 54 -5.26 -9.13 9.06
N SER A 55 -6.39 -9.67 9.57
CA SER A 55 -7.59 -8.86 9.86
C SER A 55 -7.48 -8.08 11.18
N HIS A 56 -6.40 -8.26 11.95
CA HIS A 56 -6.16 -7.50 13.17
C HIS A 56 -6.10 -5.99 12.89
N ASN A 57 -6.66 -5.18 13.81
CA ASN A 57 -6.71 -3.72 13.71
C ASN A 57 -7.21 -3.20 12.35
N GLN A 58 -8.11 -3.96 11.71
CA GLN A 58 -8.66 -3.64 10.39
C GLN A 58 -7.61 -3.54 9.27
N ALA A 59 -6.37 -4.03 9.48
CA ALA A 59 -5.25 -3.88 8.54
C ALA A 59 -5.60 -4.38 7.13
N ARG A 60 -6.21 -5.57 7.02
CA ARG A 60 -6.67 -6.12 5.73
C ARG A 60 -7.70 -5.23 5.04
N SER A 61 -8.60 -4.58 5.78
CA SER A 61 -9.59 -3.68 5.19
C SER A 61 -8.97 -2.35 4.78
N LEU A 62 -8.02 -1.84 5.56
CA LEU A 62 -7.30 -0.59 5.28
C LEU A 62 -6.47 -0.69 4.00
N ILE A 63 -5.63 -1.71 3.87
CA ILE A 63 -4.75 -1.87 2.71
C ILE A 63 -5.51 -2.12 1.40
N ARG A 64 -6.75 -2.62 1.48
CA ARG A 64 -7.63 -2.83 0.32
C ARG A 64 -8.37 -1.57 -0.12
N LYS A 65 -8.27 -0.46 0.63
CA LYS A 65 -8.78 0.85 0.19
C LYS A 65 -7.89 1.48 -0.88
N LEU A 66 -6.65 1.01 -0.99
CA LEU A 66 -5.68 1.48 -1.96
C LEU A 66 -5.51 0.44 -3.06
N GLU A 67 -5.30 0.94 -4.27
CA GLU A 67 -4.83 0.12 -5.36
C GLU A 67 -3.35 -0.24 -5.14
N ARG A 68 -2.95 -1.43 -5.59
CA ARG A 68 -1.58 -1.93 -5.35
C ARG A 68 -0.50 -1.05 -5.97
N TYR A 69 -0.80 -0.45 -7.12
CA TYR A 69 0.15 0.46 -7.76
C TYR A 69 0.38 1.73 -6.93
N GLU A 70 -0.58 2.18 -6.12
CA GLU A 70 -0.41 3.33 -5.23
C GLU A 70 0.57 3.01 -4.09
N LEU A 71 0.46 1.81 -3.53
CA LEU A 71 1.40 1.31 -2.52
C LEU A 71 2.82 1.18 -3.10
N LEU A 72 2.95 0.59 -4.30
CA LEU A 72 4.24 0.45 -4.98
C LEU A 72 4.84 1.81 -5.37
N GLU A 73 4.01 2.73 -5.88
CA GLU A 73 4.45 4.09 -6.22
C GLU A 73 5.01 4.80 -4.98
N GLU A 74 4.31 4.74 -3.85
CA GLU A 74 4.77 5.33 -2.60
C GLU A 74 6.11 4.71 -2.15
N LEU A 75 6.23 3.38 -2.18
CA LEU A 75 7.47 2.69 -1.82
C LEU A 75 8.65 3.10 -2.72
N VAL A 76 8.43 3.19 -4.04
CA VAL A 76 9.46 3.62 -5.00
C VAL A 76 9.82 5.09 -4.79
N ARG A 77 8.84 5.97 -4.56
CA ARG A 77 9.07 7.38 -4.24
C ARG A 77 9.90 7.53 -2.97
N SER A 78 9.52 6.83 -1.90
CA SER A 78 10.23 6.86 -0.63
C SER A 78 11.66 6.31 -0.75
N TYR A 79 11.86 5.23 -1.52
CA TYR A 79 13.20 4.66 -1.74
C TYR A 79 14.12 5.55 -2.58
N LEU A 80 13.57 6.29 -3.56
CA LEU A 80 14.33 7.17 -4.45
C LEU A 80 14.45 8.61 -3.94
N GLN A 81 13.65 9.00 -2.94
CA GLN A 81 13.84 10.26 -2.23
C GLN A 81 15.18 10.19 -1.50
N LYS A 82 16.19 10.80 -2.13
CA LYS A 82 17.45 11.13 -1.46
C LYS A 82 17.16 12.20 -0.42
N GLU A 83 17.62 11.98 0.80
CA GLU A 83 17.79 13.03 1.81
C GLU A 83 18.64 14.18 1.26
#